data_AF-A0A3B8J6N7-F1
#
_entry.id   AF-A0A3B8J6N7-F1
#
_cell.length_a   1.000
_cell.length_b   1.000
_cell.length_c   1.000
_cell.angle_alpha   90.00
_cell.angle_beta   90.00
_cell.angle_gamma   90.00
#
_symmetry.space_group_name_H-M   'P 1'
#
loop_
_entity.id
_entity.type
_entity.pdbx_description
1 polymer ?
#
loop_
_entity_poly.entity_id
_entity_poly.type
_entity_poly.pdbx_seq_one_letter_code
_entity_poly.pdbx_strand_id
1 'polypeptide(L)'
;MSRLMRRYYPDFHRYLVDSSGAFGRITLFGSMASAEELSVIMEEFMAIADTTLTGGARAVPSGYLPMYADIINYVAQSQVRSLALALVLIFVLVWLYIGNPRLALIALACNLFPILVMFGALGWFGIDLDLATASIAAIGLSFCIDDSIHFIHEYWQGRKEGLSREQAQQRTFTRIGSAILVSSFVLFTGYSLMSFSALKTVYLFGALTALMVVAALFAQLVIFPALIQALEK
;
A
#
# COMPACT_ATOMS: atom_id res chain seq x y z
N MET A 1 36.59 -27.38 -14.74
CA MET A 1 36.49 -28.27 -13.56
C MET A 1 37.89 -28.66 -13.10
N SER A 2 38.28 -28.44 -11.84
CA SER A 2 39.62 -28.76 -11.34
C SER A 2 39.87 -30.28 -11.28
N ARG A 3 41.13 -30.73 -11.40
CA ARG A 3 41.50 -32.17 -11.33
C ARG A 3 41.06 -32.84 -10.02
N LEU A 4 40.94 -32.06 -8.94
CA LEU A 4 40.48 -32.52 -7.62
C LEU A 4 38.99 -32.87 -7.62
N MET A 5 38.13 -32.04 -8.22
CA MET A 5 36.68 -32.32 -8.27
C MET A 5 36.35 -33.62 -9.01
N ARG A 6 36.99 -33.85 -10.18
CA ARG A 6 36.78 -35.10 -10.93
C ARG A 6 37.19 -36.36 -10.18
N ARG A 7 38.16 -36.25 -9.27
CA ARG A 7 38.69 -37.40 -8.51
C ARG A 7 37.80 -37.80 -7.33
N TYR A 8 37.19 -36.83 -6.66
CA TYR A 8 36.37 -37.09 -5.47
C TYR A 8 34.85 -37.09 -5.75
N TYR A 9 34.40 -36.44 -6.82
CA TYR A 9 32.99 -36.38 -7.21
C TYR A 9 32.83 -36.63 -8.72
N PRO A 10 33.05 -37.87 -9.18
CA PRO A 10 33.00 -38.20 -10.61
C PRO A 10 31.64 -37.90 -11.26
N ASP A 11 30.55 -38.05 -10.50
CA ASP A 11 29.17 -37.79 -10.94
C ASP A 11 28.64 -36.39 -10.57
N PHE A 12 29.49 -35.46 -10.13
CA PHE A 12 29.06 -34.12 -9.69
C PHE A 12 28.20 -33.38 -10.73
N HIS A 13 28.50 -33.58 -12.01
CA HIS A 13 27.76 -33.00 -13.12
C HIS A 13 26.29 -33.46 -13.18
N ARG A 14 25.98 -34.70 -12.75
CA ARG A 14 24.60 -35.24 -12.69
C ARG A 14 23.75 -34.60 -11.59
N TYR A 15 24.38 -33.96 -10.60
CA TYR A 15 23.66 -33.22 -9.55
C TYR A 15 23.37 -31.76 -9.93
N LEU A 16 24.03 -31.25 -10.96
CA LEU A 16 23.91 -29.86 -11.40
C LEU A 16 23.18 -29.72 -12.73
N VAL A 17 23.22 -30.74 -13.58
CA VAL A 17 22.70 -30.71 -14.95
C VAL A 17 21.76 -31.89 -15.18
N ASP A 18 20.68 -31.66 -15.93
CA ASP A 18 19.73 -32.72 -16.29
C ASP A 18 20.37 -33.80 -17.19
N SER A 19 19.70 -34.95 -17.34
CA SER A 19 20.20 -36.11 -18.10
C SER A 19 20.48 -35.84 -19.59
N SER A 20 19.83 -34.84 -20.19
CA SER A 20 20.03 -34.36 -21.55
C SER A 20 21.20 -33.36 -21.67
N GLY A 21 21.72 -32.85 -20.56
CA GLY A 21 22.76 -31.84 -20.57
C GLY A 21 22.28 -30.43 -20.92
N ALA A 22 20.98 -30.23 -21.15
CA ALA A 22 20.41 -28.97 -21.64
C ALA A 22 20.16 -27.96 -20.52
N PHE A 23 19.79 -28.41 -19.32
CA PHE A 23 19.48 -27.53 -18.19
C PHE A 23 20.41 -27.76 -17.01
N GLY A 24 20.98 -26.67 -16.49
CA GLY A 24 21.73 -26.66 -15.24
C GLY A 24 21.04 -25.81 -14.16
N ARG A 25 21.09 -26.22 -12.89
CA ARG A 25 20.58 -25.43 -11.77
C ARG A 25 21.69 -25.01 -10.82
N ILE A 26 21.77 -23.70 -10.55
CA ILE A 26 22.60 -23.12 -9.51
C ILE A 26 21.67 -22.53 -8.46
N THR A 27 21.87 -22.89 -7.19
CA THR A 27 21.08 -22.37 -6.07
C THR A 27 21.93 -21.44 -5.24
N LEU A 28 21.47 -20.20 -5.08
CA LEU A 28 22.09 -19.18 -4.26
C LEU A 28 21.25 -19.01 -2.98
N PHE A 29 21.94 -18.89 -1.85
CA PHE A 29 21.32 -18.64 -0.55
C PHE A 29 21.69 -17.24 -0.09
N GLY A 30 20.70 -16.50 0.41
CA GLY A 30 20.87 -15.14 0.92
C GLY A 30 19.89 -14.84 2.04
N SER A 31 20.09 -13.73 2.73
CA SER A 31 19.13 -13.19 3.71
C SER A 31 17.87 -12.68 3.01
N MET A 32 16.73 -12.72 3.70
CA MET A 32 15.57 -11.94 3.27
C MET A 32 15.94 -10.45 3.28
N ALA A 33 15.61 -9.78 2.20
CA ALA A 33 15.86 -8.37 1.94
C ALA A 33 14.56 -7.75 1.39
N SER A 34 14.53 -6.42 1.25
CA SER A 34 13.38 -5.74 0.62
C SER A 34 13.24 -6.17 -0.85
N ALA A 35 12.07 -5.98 -1.45
CA ALA A 35 11.88 -6.31 -2.87
C ALA A 35 12.83 -5.54 -3.78
N GLU A 36 13.10 -4.29 -3.45
CA GLU A 36 14.03 -3.44 -4.18
C GLU A 36 15.45 -3.98 -4.12
N GLU A 37 15.94 -4.31 -2.93
CA GLU A 37 17.26 -4.94 -2.73
C GLU A 37 17.35 -6.28 -3.45
N LEU A 38 16.31 -7.12 -3.35
CA LEU A 38 16.26 -8.41 -4.04
C LEU A 38 16.27 -8.25 -5.56
N SER A 39 15.56 -7.26 -6.10
CA SER A 39 15.58 -6.93 -7.54
C SER A 39 16.96 -6.48 -7.99
N VAL A 40 17.63 -5.60 -7.24
CA VAL A 40 19.00 -5.13 -7.55
C VAL A 40 19.99 -6.29 -7.51
N ILE A 41 19.96 -7.10 -6.46
CA ILE A 41 20.82 -8.27 -6.31
C ILE A 41 20.60 -9.25 -7.49
N MET A 42 19.35 -9.49 -7.87
CA MET A 42 19.03 -10.36 -8.99
C MET A 42 19.58 -9.80 -10.31
N GLU A 43 19.45 -8.50 -10.54
CA GLU A 43 19.95 -7.83 -11.74
C GLU A 43 21.48 -7.92 -11.84
N GLU A 44 22.19 -7.69 -10.73
CA GLU A 44 23.65 -7.88 -10.64
C GLU A 44 24.06 -9.32 -10.95
N PHE A 45 23.38 -10.31 -10.37
CA PHE A 45 23.66 -11.73 -10.64
C PHE A 45 23.43 -12.10 -12.10
N MET A 46 22.35 -11.59 -12.69
CA MET A 46 22.04 -11.83 -14.10
C MET A 46 23.07 -11.17 -15.03
N ALA A 47 23.55 -9.97 -14.69
CA ALA A 47 24.63 -9.32 -15.43
C ALA A 47 25.96 -10.11 -15.36
N ILE A 48 26.29 -10.66 -14.19
CA ILE A 48 27.46 -11.55 -14.04
C ILE A 48 27.27 -12.83 -14.84
N ALA A 49 26.06 -13.40 -14.84
CA ALA A 49 25.76 -14.61 -15.58
C ALA A 49 25.88 -14.38 -17.10
N ASP A 50 25.34 -13.28 -17.63
CA ASP A 50 25.39 -12.96 -19.06
C ASP A 50 26.82 -12.69 -19.54
N THR A 51 27.69 -12.13 -18.69
CA THR A 51 29.11 -11.92 -19.01
C THR A 51 29.96 -13.18 -18.87
N THR A 52 29.61 -14.09 -17.96
CA THR A 52 30.38 -15.31 -17.66
C THR A 52 29.98 -16.49 -18.54
N LEU A 53 28.69 -16.61 -18.87
CA LEU A 53 28.14 -17.71 -19.66
C LEU A 53 28.36 -17.48 -21.15
N THR A 54 29.50 -17.94 -21.65
CA THR A 54 29.82 -17.94 -23.09
C THR A 54 29.24 -19.17 -23.81
N GLY A 55 28.87 -19.04 -25.09
CA GLY A 55 28.49 -20.17 -25.95
C GLY A 55 26.99 -20.42 -26.15
N GLY A 56 26.15 -19.38 -25.99
CA GLY A 56 24.70 -19.46 -26.23
C GLY A 56 23.90 -20.01 -25.05
N ALA A 57 24.53 -20.26 -23.91
CA ALA A 57 23.86 -20.57 -22.66
C ALA A 57 23.15 -19.32 -22.13
N ARG A 58 21.89 -19.47 -21.68
CA ARG A 58 21.08 -18.38 -21.12
C ARG A 58 20.76 -18.68 -19.66
N ALA A 59 21.06 -17.72 -18.78
CA ALA A 59 20.59 -17.77 -17.41
C ALA A 59 19.11 -17.39 -17.34
N VAL A 60 18.37 -18.03 -16.44
CA VAL A 60 16.97 -17.68 -16.15
C VAL A 60 16.81 -17.67 -14.63
N PRO A 61 16.40 -16.53 -14.03
CA PRO A 61 16.17 -16.47 -12.60
C PRO A 61 14.94 -17.31 -12.24
N SER A 62 15.04 -18.12 -11.19
CA SER A 62 13.94 -18.97 -10.72
C SER A 62 14.00 -19.20 -9.21
N GLY A 63 12.90 -19.70 -8.65
CA GLY A 63 12.77 -19.94 -7.22
C GLY A 63 12.10 -18.80 -6.47
N TYR A 64 12.22 -18.82 -5.13
CA TYR A 64 11.44 -17.95 -4.26
C TYR A 64 11.81 -16.47 -4.37
N LEU A 65 13.10 -16.12 -4.42
CA LEU A 65 13.56 -14.73 -4.47
C LEU A 65 12.99 -13.94 -5.67
N PRO A 66 13.18 -14.37 -6.94
CA PRO A 66 12.64 -13.63 -8.08
C PRO A 66 11.10 -13.61 -8.08
N MET A 67 10.46 -14.72 -7.69
CA MET A 67 9.00 -14.77 -7.56
C MET A 67 8.49 -13.76 -6.52
N TYR A 68 9.14 -13.65 -5.37
CA TYR A 68 8.75 -12.73 -4.30
C TYR A 68 8.94 -11.27 -4.70
N ALA A 69 10.07 -10.94 -5.33
CA ALA A 69 10.32 -9.60 -5.86
C ALA A 69 9.28 -9.21 -6.94
N ASP A 70 8.98 -10.11 -7.87
CA ASP A 70 7.95 -9.90 -8.90
C ASP A 70 6.56 -9.68 -8.29
N ILE A 71 6.20 -10.47 -7.26
CA ILE A 71 4.93 -10.31 -6.54
C ILE A 71 4.84 -8.93 -5.89
N ILE A 72 5.89 -8.48 -5.20
CA ILE A 72 5.86 -7.16 -4.53
C ILE A 72 5.81 -6.03 -5.55
N ASN A 73 6.61 -6.10 -6.62
CA ASN A 73 6.58 -5.10 -7.68
C ASN A 73 5.22 -5.03 -8.38
N TYR A 74 4.62 -6.20 -8.67
CA TYR A 74 3.27 -6.28 -9.24
C TYR A 74 2.24 -5.66 -8.30
N VAL A 75 2.30 -5.96 -7.00
CA VAL A 75 1.39 -5.42 -6.00
C VAL A 75 1.56 -3.91 -5.87
N ALA A 76 2.79 -3.41 -5.79
CA ALA A 76 3.06 -1.98 -5.71
C ALA A 76 2.50 -1.22 -6.93
N GLN A 77 2.73 -1.73 -8.14
CA GLN A 77 2.18 -1.13 -9.36
C GLN A 77 0.66 -1.21 -9.42
N SER A 78 0.09 -2.36 -9.04
CA SER A 78 -1.37 -2.54 -8.95
C SER A 78 -1.99 -1.60 -7.93
N GLN A 79 -1.33 -1.38 -6.80
CA GLN A 79 -1.74 -0.48 -5.74
C GLN A 79 -1.78 0.97 -6.24
N VAL A 80 -0.74 1.43 -6.93
CA VAL A 80 -0.72 2.79 -7.51
C VAL A 80 -1.84 2.95 -8.54
N ARG A 81 -2.03 1.98 -9.44
CA ARG A 81 -3.08 2.03 -10.48
C ARG A 81 -4.49 2.02 -9.87
N SER A 82 -4.73 1.15 -8.90
CA SER A 82 -6.03 1.02 -8.25
C SER A 82 -6.35 2.24 -7.38
N LEU A 83 -5.39 2.77 -6.62
CA LEU A 83 -5.56 4.03 -5.88
C LEU A 83 -5.84 5.19 -6.83
N ALA A 84 -5.08 5.34 -7.92
CA ALA A 84 -5.29 6.40 -8.89
C ALA A 84 -6.70 6.31 -9.52
N LEU A 85 -7.11 5.10 -9.93
CA LEU A 85 -8.45 4.87 -10.47
C LEU A 85 -9.54 5.18 -9.44
N ALA A 86 -9.37 4.72 -8.19
CA ALA A 86 -10.32 4.98 -7.12
C ALA A 86 -10.44 6.48 -6.84
N LEU A 87 -9.34 7.21 -6.74
CA LEU A 87 -9.32 8.67 -6.55
C LEU A 87 -10.07 9.40 -7.68
N VAL A 88 -9.86 9.00 -8.93
CA VAL A 88 -10.60 9.55 -10.07
C VAL A 88 -12.09 9.25 -9.96
N LEU A 89 -12.47 8.01 -9.64
CA LEU A 89 -13.87 7.62 -9.50
C LEU A 89 -14.57 8.37 -8.34
N ILE A 90 -13.93 8.47 -7.18
CA ILE A 90 -14.45 9.24 -6.03
C ILE A 90 -14.65 10.69 -6.43
N PHE A 91 -13.65 11.30 -7.07
CA PHE A 91 -13.75 12.69 -7.54
C PHE A 91 -14.96 12.86 -8.48
N VAL A 92 -15.11 12.01 -9.48
CA VAL A 92 -16.22 12.08 -10.44
C VAL A 92 -17.57 11.88 -9.74
N LEU A 93 -17.70 10.88 -8.87
CA LEU A 93 -18.95 10.59 -8.16
C LEU A 93 -19.35 11.72 -7.23
N VAL A 94 -18.42 12.24 -6.43
CA VAL A 94 -18.66 13.37 -5.53
C VAL A 94 -18.97 14.64 -6.32
N TRP A 95 -18.26 14.87 -7.43
CA TRP A 95 -18.54 16.00 -8.31
C TRP A 95 -19.94 15.92 -8.91
N LEU A 96 -20.37 14.76 -9.42
CA LEU A 96 -21.73 14.57 -9.96
C LEU A 96 -22.80 14.71 -8.87
N TYR A 97 -22.52 14.26 -7.64
CA TYR A 97 -23.46 14.34 -6.52
C TYR A 97 -23.66 15.77 -5.99
N ILE A 98 -22.57 16.51 -5.81
CA ILE A 98 -22.59 17.87 -5.28
C ILE A 98 -22.82 18.92 -6.38
N GLY A 99 -22.38 18.64 -7.61
CA GLY A 99 -22.37 19.61 -8.72
C GLY A 99 -21.29 20.68 -8.60
N ASN A 100 -20.38 20.59 -7.62
CA ASN A 100 -19.30 21.57 -7.41
C ASN A 100 -17.92 20.87 -7.39
N PRO A 101 -17.06 21.10 -8.40
CA PRO A 101 -15.77 20.43 -8.49
C PRO A 101 -14.78 20.85 -7.39
N ARG A 102 -14.93 22.05 -6.81
CA ARG A 102 -14.06 22.52 -5.71
C ARG A 102 -14.30 21.71 -4.43
N LEU A 103 -15.56 21.41 -4.13
CA LEU A 103 -15.92 20.57 -2.98
C LEU A 103 -15.48 19.11 -3.19
N ALA A 104 -15.55 18.61 -4.42
CA ALA A 104 -15.03 17.30 -4.77
C ALA A 104 -13.50 17.20 -4.58
N LEU A 105 -12.74 18.26 -4.93
CA LEU A 105 -11.30 18.32 -4.66
C LEU A 105 -10.97 18.33 -3.16
N ILE A 106 -11.75 19.05 -2.35
CA ILE A 106 -11.57 19.06 -0.89
C ILE A 106 -11.80 17.67 -0.30
N ALA A 107 -12.86 16.98 -0.74
CA ALA A 107 -13.12 15.60 -0.34
C ALA A 107 -11.95 14.68 -0.70
N LEU A 108 -11.42 14.81 -1.92
CA LEU A 108 -10.27 14.04 -2.39
C LEU A 108 -9.02 14.29 -1.53
N ALA A 109 -8.73 15.55 -1.22
CA ALA A 109 -7.59 15.94 -0.39
C ALA A 109 -7.68 15.34 1.02
N CYS A 110 -8.87 15.36 1.62
CA CYS A 110 -9.10 14.76 2.95
C CYS A 110 -8.91 13.24 2.95
N ASN A 111 -9.28 12.56 1.87
CA ASN A 111 -9.08 11.11 1.72
C ASN A 111 -7.62 10.73 1.45
N LEU A 112 -6.84 11.62 0.85
CA LEU A 112 -5.42 11.39 0.58
C LEU A 112 -4.55 11.58 1.83
N PHE A 113 -4.96 12.47 2.74
CA PHE A 113 -4.18 12.77 3.95
C PHE A 113 -3.81 11.53 4.80
N PRO A 114 -4.72 10.61 5.15
CA PRO A 114 -4.39 9.44 5.96
C PRO A 114 -3.41 8.50 5.27
N ILE A 115 -3.52 8.37 3.94
CA ILE A 115 -2.61 7.57 3.12
C ILE A 115 -1.21 8.18 3.15
N LEU A 116 -1.11 9.51 3.03
CA LEU A 116 0.16 10.23 3.13
C LEU A 116 0.78 10.11 4.52
N VAL A 117 -0.02 10.15 5.59
CA VAL A 117 0.47 9.93 6.96
C VAL A 117 1.02 8.52 7.12
N MET A 118 0.35 7.51 6.59
CA MET A 118 0.80 6.12 6.65
C MET A 118 2.11 5.91 5.88
N PHE A 119 2.19 6.35 4.62
CA PHE A 119 3.43 6.27 3.84
C PHE A 119 4.56 7.14 4.42
N GLY A 120 4.22 8.30 4.97
CA GLY A 120 5.16 9.16 5.68
C GLY A 120 5.73 8.47 6.92
N ALA A 121 4.91 7.73 7.66
CA ALA A 121 5.37 6.92 8.79
C ALA A 121 6.30 5.79 8.34
N LEU A 122 5.97 5.09 7.24
CA LEU A 122 6.86 4.07 6.67
C LEU A 122 8.25 4.65 6.36
N GLY A 123 8.31 5.76 5.64
CA GLY A 123 9.56 6.43 5.30
C GLY A 123 10.31 6.97 6.53
N TRP A 124 9.59 7.54 7.50
CA TRP A 124 10.19 8.10 8.72
C TRP A 124 10.81 7.03 9.63
N PHE A 125 10.15 5.88 9.76
CA PHE A 125 10.64 4.78 10.60
C PHE A 125 11.56 3.81 9.85
N GLY A 126 11.83 4.04 8.56
CA GLY A 126 12.63 3.13 7.74
C GLY A 126 12.00 1.74 7.62
N ILE A 127 10.67 1.67 7.57
CA ILE A 127 9.93 0.42 7.38
C ILE A 127 9.77 0.19 5.89
N ASP A 128 10.29 -0.94 5.41
CA ASP A 128 10.19 -1.32 4.01
C ASP A 128 8.74 -1.48 3.55
N LEU A 129 8.48 -1.06 2.32
CA LEU A 129 7.24 -1.36 1.64
C LEU A 129 7.23 -2.84 1.22
N ASP A 130 6.30 -3.60 1.79
CA ASP A 130 6.08 -5.01 1.53
C ASP A 130 4.61 -5.27 1.16
N LEU A 131 4.26 -6.54 0.92
CA LEU A 131 2.90 -6.94 0.57
C LEU A 131 1.85 -6.52 1.61
N ALA A 132 2.19 -6.61 2.90
CA ALA A 132 1.25 -6.29 3.97
C ALA A 132 1.02 -4.79 4.07
N THR A 133 2.10 -4.02 4.14
CA THR A 133 2.09 -2.54 4.26
C THR A 133 1.50 -1.87 3.03
N ALA A 134 1.77 -2.37 1.82
CA ALA A 134 1.16 -1.86 0.59
C ALA A 134 -0.36 -2.04 0.57
N SER A 135 -0.85 -3.17 1.10
CA SER A 135 -2.29 -3.48 1.17
C SER A 135 -3.05 -2.55 2.12
N ILE A 136 -2.39 -1.97 3.13
CA ILE A 136 -3.00 -1.01 4.08
C ILE A 136 -3.55 0.20 3.33
N ALA A 137 -2.85 0.71 2.31
CA ALA A 137 -3.32 1.88 1.57
C ALA A 137 -4.64 1.61 0.81
N ALA A 138 -4.81 0.41 0.23
CA ALA A 138 -6.02 0.03 -0.51
C ALA A 138 -7.21 -0.15 0.43
N ILE A 139 -7.00 -0.93 1.50
CA ILE A 139 -8.02 -1.21 2.52
C ILE A 139 -8.38 0.10 3.22
N GLY A 140 -7.36 0.89 3.54
CA GLY A 140 -7.46 2.20 4.15
C GLY A 140 -8.34 3.16 3.39
N LEU A 141 -8.12 3.25 2.08
CA LEU A 141 -8.92 4.11 1.21
C LEU A 141 -10.42 3.73 1.27
N SER A 142 -10.76 2.45 1.43
CA SER A 142 -12.16 1.99 1.45
C SER A 142 -12.96 2.58 2.62
N PHE A 143 -12.41 2.61 3.83
CA PHE A 143 -13.10 3.19 4.98
C PHE A 143 -13.00 4.72 5.05
N CYS A 144 -11.92 5.33 4.56
CA CYS A 144 -11.82 6.80 4.48
C CYS A 144 -12.94 7.40 3.60
N ILE A 145 -13.26 6.72 2.49
CA ILE A 145 -14.31 7.16 1.57
C ILE A 145 -15.70 7.06 2.21
N ASP A 146 -15.96 5.99 2.96
CA ASP A 146 -17.27 5.74 3.58
C ASP A 146 -17.65 6.87 4.54
N ASP A 147 -16.74 7.21 5.46
CA ASP A 147 -16.92 8.32 6.41
C ASP A 147 -17.10 9.66 5.67
N SER A 148 -16.33 9.86 4.59
CA SER A 148 -16.42 11.07 3.77
C SER A 148 -17.77 11.20 3.07
N ILE A 149 -18.29 10.12 2.48
CA ILE A 149 -19.57 10.13 1.77
C ILE A 149 -20.70 10.46 2.73
N HIS A 150 -20.75 9.79 3.89
CA HIS A 150 -21.76 10.06 4.91
C HIS A 150 -21.72 11.52 5.36
N PHE A 151 -20.53 12.04 5.64
CA PHE A 151 -20.36 13.43 6.06
C PHE A 151 -20.76 14.43 4.97
N ILE A 152 -20.31 14.22 3.73
CA ILE A 152 -20.63 15.05 2.57
C ILE A 152 -22.13 15.04 2.30
N HIS A 153 -22.77 13.88 2.41
CA HIS A 153 -24.19 13.71 2.19
C HIS A 153 -25.00 14.61 3.14
N GLU A 154 -24.76 14.54 4.44
CA GLU A 154 -25.47 15.37 5.41
C GLU A 154 -25.13 16.86 5.29
N TYR A 155 -23.87 17.18 5.02
CA TYR A 155 -23.48 18.57 4.77
C TYR A 155 -24.26 19.14 3.58
N TRP A 156 -24.28 18.40 2.47
CA TRP A 156 -24.96 18.83 1.25
C TRP A 156 -26.48 18.87 1.41
N GLN A 157 -27.06 17.92 2.14
CA GLN A 157 -28.47 17.93 2.49
C GLN A 157 -28.84 19.18 3.30
N GLY A 158 -28.02 19.54 4.30
CA GLY A 158 -28.18 20.78 5.04
C GLY A 158 -28.13 22.02 4.12
N ARG A 159 -27.21 22.04 3.15
CA ARG A 159 -27.10 23.12 2.15
C ARG A 159 -28.33 23.20 1.24
N LYS A 160 -28.89 22.07 0.83
CA LYS A 160 -30.13 22.01 0.04
C LYS A 160 -31.36 22.49 0.81
N GLU A 161 -31.38 22.28 2.12
CA GLU A 161 -32.42 22.77 3.02
C GLU A 161 -32.27 24.26 3.36
N GLY A 162 -31.32 24.97 2.73
CA GLY A 162 -31.14 26.41 2.87
C GLY A 162 -30.32 26.82 4.09
N LEU A 163 -29.72 25.88 4.83
CA LEU A 163 -28.84 26.21 5.94
C LEU A 163 -27.61 26.97 5.45
N SER A 164 -27.18 27.96 6.22
CA SER A 164 -25.85 28.55 6.06
C SER A 164 -24.76 27.48 6.21
N ARG A 165 -23.53 27.79 5.80
CA ARG A 165 -22.46 26.78 5.77
C ARG A 165 -22.06 26.36 7.17
N GLU A 166 -21.96 27.31 8.11
CA GLU A 166 -21.72 26.97 9.52
C GLU A 166 -22.86 26.12 10.09
N GLN A 167 -24.12 26.45 9.79
CA GLN A 167 -25.27 25.67 10.27
C GLN A 167 -25.29 24.25 9.67
N ALA A 168 -25.00 24.10 8.38
CA ALA A 168 -24.90 22.80 7.73
C ALA A 168 -23.76 21.97 8.34
N GLN A 169 -22.58 22.57 8.55
CA GLN A 169 -21.46 21.90 9.22
C GLN A 169 -21.85 21.46 10.64
N GLN A 170 -22.38 22.37 11.46
CA GLN A 170 -22.75 22.08 12.85
C GLN A 170 -23.79 20.96 12.93
N ARG A 171 -24.79 20.96 12.03
CA ARG A 171 -25.76 19.88 11.93
C ARG A 171 -25.09 18.56 11.56
N THR A 172 -24.21 18.53 10.56
CA THR A 172 -23.49 17.33 10.14
C THR A 172 -22.69 16.74 11.31
N PHE A 173 -21.94 17.57 12.04
CA PHE A 173 -21.21 17.15 13.24
C PHE A 173 -22.13 16.58 14.31
N THR A 174 -23.26 17.23 14.56
CA THR A 174 -24.22 16.79 15.58
C THR A 174 -24.88 15.46 15.20
N ARG A 175 -25.10 15.21 13.91
CA ARG A 175 -25.86 14.05 13.42
C ARG A 175 -24.98 12.83 13.14
N ILE A 176 -23.82 13.00 12.50
CA ILE A 176 -22.94 11.89 12.11
C ILE A 176 -21.63 11.88 12.90
N GLY A 177 -21.20 13.00 13.50
CA GLY A 177 -19.91 13.06 14.19
C GLY A 177 -19.73 11.97 15.25
N SER A 178 -20.79 11.68 16.03
CA SER A 178 -20.77 10.57 17.00
C SER A 178 -20.66 9.19 16.35
N ALA A 179 -21.32 8.97 15.21
CA ALA A 179 -21.25 7.72 14.47
C ALA A 179 -19.83 7.48 13.92
N ILE A 180 -19.20 8.49 13.33
CA ILE A 180 -17.82 8.43 12.83
C ILE A 180 -16.82 8.18 13.97
N LEU A 181 -17.02 8.83 15.13
CA LEU A 181 -16.18 8.61 16.30
C LEU A 181 -16.27 7.17 16.81
N VAL A 182 -17.48 6.61 16.88
CA VAL A 182 -17.69 5.23 17.33
C VAL A 182 -17.12 4.23 16.33
N SER A 183 -17.38 4.39 15.02
CA SER A 183 -16.83 3.50 13.99
C SER A 183 -15.30 3.52 13.99
N SER A 184 -14.71 4.72 14.04
CA SER A 184 -13.26 4.92 14.11
C SER A 184 -12.67 4.32 15.38
N PHE A 185 -13.34 4.45 16.53
CA PHE A 185 -12.87 3.87 17.78
C PHE A 185 -12.87 2.32 17.75
N VAL A 186 -13.90 1.73 17.16
CA VAL A 186 -13.99 0.27 16.98
C VAL A 186 -12.87 -0.22 16.05
N LEU A 187 -12.67 0.45 14.91
CA LEU A 187 -11.58 0.12 13.96
C LEU A 187 -10.21 0.27 14.61
N PHE A 188 -9.96 1.41 15.27
CA PHE A 188 -8.71 1.68 15.97
C PHE A 188 -8.40 0.60 17.00
N THR A 189 -9.40 0.24 17.83
CA THR A 189 -9.22 -0.79 18.85
C THR A 189 -8.95 -2.15 18.20
N GLY A 190 -9.70 -2.52 17.16
CA GLY A 190 -9.51 -3.78 16.43
C GLY A 190 -8.11 -3.91 15.83
N TYR A 191 -7.61 -2.89 15.14
CA TYR A 191 -6.26 -2.90 14.56
C TYR A 191 -5.17 -2.79 15.63
N SER A 192 -5.39 -2.05 16.71
CA SER A 192 -4.44 -1.97 17.82
C SER A 192 -4.24 -3.32 18.51
N LEU A 193 -5.25 -4.18 18.54
CA LEU A 193 -5.10 -5.54 19.08
C LEU A 193 -4.10 -6.40 18.28
N MET A 194 -3.96 -6.13 16.97
CA MET A 194 -2.98 -6.84 16.14
C MET A 194 -1.54 -6.48 16.52
N SER A 195 -1.31 -5.33 17.17
CA SER A 195 0.00 -4.93 17.71
C SER A 195 0.47 -5.77 18.91
N PHE A 196 -0.32 -6.72 19.39
CA PHE A 196 0.15 -7.74 20.35
C PHE A 196 0.67 -9.02 19.68
N SER A 197 0.65 -9.09 18.34
CA SER A 197 1.13 -10.25 17.61
C SER A 197 2.66 -10.41 17.69
N ALA A 198 3.12 -11.65 17.85
CA ALA A 198 4.54 -12.01 17.76
C ALA A 198 5.08 -11.94 16.31
N LEU A 199 4.20 -11.97 15.31
CA LEU A 199 4.58 -11.85 13.91
C LEU A 199 4.76 -10.37 13.54
N LYS A 200 6.00 -9.96 13.22
CA LYS A 200 6.35 -8.56 12.87
C LYS A 200 5.43 -7.97 11.80
N THR A 201 5.09 -8.74 10.76
CA THR A 201 4.18 -8.30 9.69
C THR A 201 2.79 -7.97 10.21
N VAL A 202 2.24 -8.80 11.12
CA VAL A 202 0.91 -8.58 11.71
C VAL A 202 0.94 -7.41 12.68
N TYR A 203 2.01 -7.29 13.47
CA TYR A 203 2.25 -6.15 14.35
C TYR A 203 2.24 -4.82 13.57
N LEU A 204 3.06 -4.74 12.51
CA LEU A 204 3.18 -3.55 11.68
C LEU A 204 1.87 -3.22 10.98
N PHE A 205 1.18 -4.24 10.45
CA PHE A 205 -0.13 -4.06 9.83
C PHE A 205 -1.13 -3.44 10.80
N GLY A 206 -1.20 -3.96 12.04
CA GLY A 206 -2.04 -3.39 13.09
C GLY A 206 -1.69 -1.95 13.44
N ALA A 207 -0.41 -1.70 13.73
CA ALA A 207 0.05 -0.38 14.18
C ALA A 207 -0.13 0.71 13.12
N LEU A 208 0.24 0.42 11.86
CA LEU A 208 0.12 1.36 10.76
C LEU A 208 -1.34 1.61 10.37
N THR A 209 -2.19 0.59 10.40
CA THR A 209 -3.62 0.77 10.12
C THR A 209 -4.31 1.55 11.24
N ALA A 210 -3.96 1.30 12.50
CA ALA A 210 -4.45 2.09 13.63
C ALA A 210 -4.05 3.57 13.51
N LEU A 211 -2.80 3.86 13.13
CA LEU A 211 -2.35 5.22 12.83
C LEU A 211 -3.16 5.85 11.70
N MET A 212 -3.39 5.10 10.62
CA MET A 212 -4.17 5.56 9.48
C MET A 212 -5.62 5.90 9.87
N VAL A 213 -6.27 5.09 10.72
CA VAL A 213 -7.61 5.38 11.24
C VAL A 213 -7.64 6.68 12.04
N VAL A 214 -6.65 6.91 12.90
CA VAL A 214 -6.55 8.18 13.65
C VAL A 214 -6.35 9.36 12.71
N ALA A 215 -5.50 9.21 11.69
CA ALA A 215 -5.28 10.23 10.68
C ALA A 215 -6.54 10.50 9.84
N ALA A 216 -7.33 9.47 9.54
CA ALA A 216 -8.62 9.58 8.84
C ALA A 216 -9.65 10.36 9.67
N LEU A 217 -9.77 10.00 10.95
CA LEU A 217 -10.64 10.72 11.88
C LEU A 217 -10.24 12.21 11.99
N PHE A 218 -8.95 12.49 12.10
CA PHE A 218 -8.43 13.85 12.11
C PHE A 218 -8.72 14.59 10.80
N ALA A 219 -8.52 13.95 9.65
CA ALA A 219 -8.83 14.54 8.35
C ALA A 219 -10.32 14.90 8.25
N GLN A 220 -11.20 14.01 8.68
CA GLN A 220 -12.64 14.19 8.55
C GLN A 220 -13.19 15.25 9.51
N LEU A 221 -12.74 15.25 10.77
CA LEU A 221 -13.29 16.15 11.79
C LEU A 221 -12.58 17.50 11.86
N VAL A 222 -11.35 17.62 11.34
CA VAL A 222 -10.55 18.85 11.45
C VAL A 222 -10.23 19.44 10.09
N ILE A 223 -9.61 18.66 9.20
CA ILE A 223 -9.14 19.17 7.90
C ILE A 223 -10.31 19.51 6.99
N PHE A 224 -11.29 18.63 6.87
CA PHE A 224 -12.45 18.80 6.00
C PHE A 224 -13.26 20.10 6.30
N PRO A 225 -13.71 20.37 7.55
CA PRO A 225 -14.42 21.62 7.84
C PRO A 225 -13.54 22.86 7.66
N ALA A 226 -12.25 22.78 8.00
CA ALA A 226 -11.32 23.89 7.82
C ALA A 226 -11.14 24.24 6.34
N LEU A 227 -11.01 23.24 5.47
CA LEU A 227 -10.89 23.44 4.02
C LEU A 227 -12.17 24.02 3.40
N ILE A 228 -13.35 23.60 3.87
CA ILE A 228 -14.62 24.20 3.43
C ILE A 228 -14.69 25.68 3.81
N GLN A 229 -14.30 26.04 5.04
CA GLN A 229 -14.29 27.45 5.46
C GLN A 229 -13.26 28.28 4.66
N ALA A 230 -12.10 27.70 4.35
CA ALA A 230 -11.04 28.37 3.61
C ALA A 230 -11.41 28.68 2.13
N LEU A 231 -12.28 27.87 1.51
CA LEU A 231 -12.71 28.05 0.12
C LEU A 231 -13.53 29.34 -0.10
N GLU A 232 -13.89 30.05 0.97
CA GLU A 232 -14.94 31.07 0.97
C GLU A 232 -14.47 32.44 1.44
N LYS A 233 -13.17 32.57 1.71
CA LYS A 233 -12.46 33.86 1.68
C LYS A 233 -12.13 34.22 0.23
#